data_AF-A0A2V5LBP7-F1
#
_entry.id   AF-A0A2V5LBP7-F1
#
_cell.length_a   1.000
_cell.length_b   1.000
_cell.length_c   1.000
_cell.angle_alpha   90.00
_cell.angle_beta   90.00
_cell.angle_gamma   90.00
#
_symmetry.space_group_name_H-M   'P 1'
#
loop_
_entity.id
_entity.type
_entity.pdbx_description
1 polymer ?
#
loop_
_entity_poly.entity_id
_entity_poly.type
_entity_poly.pdbx_seq_one_letter_code
_entity_poly.pdbx_strand_id
1 'polypeptide(L)' 'MAITFATSADRHGVPHEDALHATANALYSERVFDEPRAPGHGKPALFIGPPRDMFIFHVMEARPKNLERMKSNG' A
#
# COMPACT_ATOMS: atom_id res chain seq x y z
N MET A 1 13.73 21.42 -1.40
CA MET A 1 13.09 20.26 -0.74
C MET A 1 12.31 19.51 -1.81
N ALA A 2 12.48 18.20 -1.98
CA ALA A 2 11.85 17.48 -3.11
C ALA A 2 10.42 16.98 -2.79
N ILE A 3 10.13 16.61 -1.53
CA ILE A 3 8.82 16.15 -1.05
C ILE A 3 8.60 16.63 0.40
N THR A 4 7.38 17.07 0.73
CA THR A 4 6.94 17.44 2.10
C THR A 4 5.70 16.62 2.45
N PHE A 5 5.65 16.05 3.66
CA PHE A 5 4.46 15.36 4.17
C PHE A 5 3.58 16.32 4.97
N ALA A 6 2.27 16.25 4.75
CA ALA A 6 1.30 16.94 5.60
C ALA A 6 1.13 16.16 6.91
N THR A 7 0.82 16.86 8.02
CA THR A 7 0.55 16.25 9.34
C THR A 7 -0.58 15.22 9.32
N SER A 8 -1.48 15.29 8.34
CA SER A 8 -2.54 14.29 8.16
C SER A 8 -2.02 12.94 7.67
N ALA A 9 -0.83 12.87 7.07
CA ALA A 9 -0.22 11.64 6.56
C ALA A 9 0.10 10.65 7.70
N ASP A 10 0.56 11.15 8.84
CA ASP A 10 0.89 10.35 10.03
C ASP A 10 -0.31 9.56 10.58
N ARG A 11 -1.55 9.97 10.26
CA ARG A 11 -2.78 9.30 10.71
C ARG A 11 -3.03 7.95 10.02
N HIS A 12 -2.25 7.61 9.00
CA HIS A 12 -2.42 6.39 8.22
C HIS A 12 -1.49 5.26 8.65
N GLY A 13 -0.58 5.49 9.60
CA GLY A 13 0.33 4.46 10.12
C GLY A 13 1.34 3.93 9.08
N VAL A 14 1.52 4.64 7.96
CA VAL A 14 2.50 4.31 6.92
C VAL A 14 3.78 5.09 7.21
N PRO A 15 4.93 4.43 7.40
CA PRO A 15 6.21 5.12 7.56
C PRO A 15 6.53 6.01 6.35
N HIS A 16 7.00 7.23 6.57
CA HIS A 16 7.36 8.15 5.47
C HIS A 16 8.43 7.58 4.53
N GLU A 17 9.38 6.83 5.08
CA GLU A 17 10.39 6.07 4.35
C GLU A 17 9.80 5.03 3.39
N ASP A 18 8.70 4.36 3.76
CA ASP A 18 8.01 3.41 2.88
C ASP A 18 7.29 4.16 1.74
N ALA A 19 6.65 5.29 2.05
CA ALA A 19 6.02 6.14 1.05
C ALA A 19 7.03 6.72 0.04
N LEU A 20 8.21 7.14 0.51
CA LEU A 20 9.31 7.58 -0.34
C LEU A 20 9.87 6.43 -1.18
N HIS A 21 10.07 5.25 -0.58
CA HIS A 21 10.57 4.07 -1.28
C HIS A 21 9.63 3.64 -2.40
N ALA A 22 8.32 3.61 -2.14
CA ALA A 22 7.29 3.31 -3.13
C ALA A 22 7.25 4.33 -4.27
N THR A 23 7.46 5.63 -3.95
CA THR A 23 7.50 6.70 -4.97
C THR A 23 8.74 6.60 -5.85
N ALA A 24 9.91 6.33 -5.26
CA ALA A 24 11.19 6.26 -5.96
C ALA A 24 11.36 4.97 -6.79
N ASN A 25 10.77 3.86 -6.34
CA ASN A 25 10.91 2.52 -6.94
C ASN A 25 9.57 1.99 -7.46
N ALA A 26 8.68 2.88 -7.90
CA ALA A 26 7.35 2.51 -8.34
C ALA A 26 7.41 1.47 -9.48
N LEU A 27 6.77 0.31 -9.26
CA LEU A 27 6.50 -0.67 -10.30
C LEU A 27 5.27 -0.27 -11.13
N TYR A 28 4.37 0.49 -10.51
CA TYR A 28 3.22 1.12 -11.15
C TYR A 28 3.08 2.56 -10.68
N SER A 29 2.78 3.47 -11.61
CA SER A 29 2.50 4.86 -11.28
C SER A 29 1.39 5.44 -12.15
N GLU A 30 0.51 6.20 -11.52
CA GLU A 30 -0.56 6.93 -12.20
C GLU A 30 -0.57 8.37 -11.71
N ARG A 31 -0.37 9.33 -12.61
CA ARG A 31 -0.25 10.75 -12.22
C ARG A 31 -1.59 11.40 -11.85
N VAL A 32 -2.69 10.74 -12.18
CA VAL A 32 -4.07 11.23 -12.03
C VAL A 32 -4.95 10.06 -11.62
N PHE A 33 -4.89 9.67 -10.34
CA PHE A 33 -5.37 8.37 -9.86
C PHE A 33 -6.80 8.39 -9.28
N ASP A 34 -7.36 9.55 -8.93
CA ASP A 34 -8.72 9.63 -8.36
C ASP A 34 -9.28 11.06 -8.44
N GLU A 35 -10.54 11.24 -7.99
CA GLU A 35 -11.11 12.55 -7.72
C GLU A 35 -10.66 13.09 -6.35
N PRO A 36 -10.37 14.39 -6.24
CA PRO A 36 -10.01 15.00 -4.98
C PRO A 36 -11.23 15.07 -4.04
N ARG A 37 -11.03 14.72 -2.77
CA ARG A 37 -12.10 14.75 -1.75
C ARG A 37 -12.57 16.16 -1.39
N ALA A 38 -11.79 17.18 -1.71
CA ALA A 38 -12.09 18.57 -1.40
C ALA A 38 -12.12 19.41 -2.69
N PRO A 39 -13.14 20.28 -2.87
CA PRO A 39 -13.22 21.16 -4.03
C PRO A 39 -11.97 22.04 -4.20
N GLY A 40 -11.49 22.17 -5.43
CA GLY A 40 -10.33 23.01 -5.77
C GLY A 40 -8.95 22.37 -5.56
N HIS A 41 -8.90 21.11 -5.09
CA HIS A 41 -7.64 20.37 -5.02
C HIS A 41 -7.35 19.67 -6.35
N GLY A 42 -6.07 19.53 -6.70
CA GLY A 42 -5.64 18.74 -7.86
C GLY A 42 -5.86 17.24 -7.63
N LYS A 43 -6.03 16.49 -8.72
CA LYS A 43 -6.13 15.02 -8.67
C LYS A 43 -4.82 14.43 -8.10
N PRO A 44 -4.90 13.44 -7.19
CA PRO A 44 -3.72 12.84 -6.60
C PRO A 44 -2.98 11.96 -7.62
N ALA A 45 -1.69 11.75 -7.38
CA ALA A 45 -0.91 10.71 -8.03
C ALA A 45 -0.85 9.45 -7.14
N LEU A 46 -0.80 8.28 -7.76
CA LEU A 46 -0.55 6.99 -7.12
C LEU A 46 0.81 6.44 -7.54
N PHE A 47 1.50 5.87 -6.56
CA PHE A 47 2.70 5.08 -6.74
C PHE A 47 2.53 3.76 -5.98
N ILE A 48 2.77 2.64 -6.65
CA ILE A 48 2.84 1.31 -6.04
C ILE A 48 4.24 0.77 -6.31
N GLY A 49 5.00 0.55 -5.25
CA GLY A 49 6.36 0.01 -5.30
C GLY A 49 6.50 -1.28 -4.50
N PRO A 50 7.68 -1.92 -4.56
CA PRO A 50 7.97 -3.08 -3.73
C PRO A 50 7.98 -2.71 -2.24
N PRO A 51 7.75 -3.68 -1.34
CA PRO A 51 7.96 -3.45 0.08
C PRO A 51 9.42 -3.12 0.35
N ARG A 52 9.68 -2.21 1.29
CA ARG A 52 11.05 -1.87 1.70
C ARG A 52 11.72 -3.03 2.44
N ASP A 53 10.94 -3.78 3.21
CA ASP A 53 11.40 -4.94 3.96
C ASP A 53 11.02 -6.27 3.28
N MET A 54 11.88 -7.26 3.45
CA MET A 54 11.67 -8.60 2.90
C MET A 54 10.65 -9.38 3.73
N PHE A 55 9.58 -9.83 3.09
CA PHE A 55 8.66 -10.81 3.68
C PHE A 55 8.91 -12.18 3.08
N ILE A 56 9.41 -13.11 3.89
CA ILE A 56 9.55 -14.52 3.51
C ILE A 56 8.35 -15.27 4.09
N PHE A 57 7.48 -15.75 3.21
CA PHE A 57 6.42 -16.68 3.59
C PHE A 57 6.77 -18.08 3.10
N HIS A 58 6.72 -19.04 4.02
CA HIS A 58 6.82 -20.46 3.66
C HIS A 58 5.42 -20.99 3.35
N VAL A 59 5.19 -21.39 2.10
CA VAL A 59 3.91 -21.95 1.65
C VAL A 59 4.00 -23.46 1.63
N MET A 60 2.99 -24.13 2.21
CA MET A 60 2.81 -25.58 2.19
C MET A 60 1.42 -25.91 1.67
N GLU A 61 1.24 -27.11 1.12
CA GLU A 61 -0.09 -27.61 0.76
C GLU A 61 -1.02 -27.57 1.99
N ALA A 62 -2.20 -26.95 1.82
CA ALA A 62 -3.17 -26.83 2.89
C ALA A 62 -3.73 -28.20 3.27
N ARG A 63 -3.52 -28.64 4.51
CA ARG A 63 -4.07 -29.91 5.01
C ARG A 63 -5.61 -29.88 5.01
N PRO A 64 -6.29 -31.01 4.76
CA PRO A 64 -7.77 -31.08 4.71
C PRO A 64 -8.46 -30.42 5.90
N LYS A 65 -7.98 -30.63 7.13
CA LYS A 65 -8.52 -30.01 8.35
C LYS A 65 -8.55 -28.47 8.32
N ASN A 66 -7.57 -27.84 7.67
CA ASN A 66 -7.50 -26.38 7.57
C ASN A 66 -8.51 -25.88 6.52
N LEU A 67 -8.68 -26.63 5.42
CA LEU A 67 -9.67 -26.33 4.40
C LEU A 67 -11.10 -26.47 4.94
N GLU A 68 -11.37 -27.49 5.75
CA GLU A 68 -12.66 -27.68 6.43
C GLU A 68 -12.96 -26.52 7.39
N ARG A 69 -11.97 -26.08 8.18
CA ARG A 69 -12.12 -24.92 9.07
C ARG A 69 -12.39 -23.62 8.33
N MET A 70 -11.84 -23.44 7.13
CA MET A 70 -12.13 -22.28 6.29
C MET A 70 -13.58 -22.31 5.77
N LYS A 71 -14.09 -23.49 5.41
CA LYS A 71 -15.46 -23.66 4.93
C LYS A 71 -16.51 -23.52 6.05
N SER A 72 -16.18 -23.83 7.30
CA SER A 72 -17.11 -23.72 8.43
C SER A 72 -17.29 -22.30 8.99
N ASN A 73 -16.44 -21.36 8.56
CA ASN A 73 -16.39 -19.99 9.09
C ASN A 73 -16.87 -18.93 8.07
N GLY A 74 -17.46 -19.35 6.95
CA GLY A 74 -18.09 -18.48 5.95
C GLY A 74 -19.60 -18.68 5.94
#